data_AF-C6W0C0-F1
#
_entry.id   AF-C6W0C0-F1
#
_cell.length_a   1.000
_cell.length_b   1.000
_cell.length_c   1.000
_cell.angle_alpha   90.00
_cell.angle_beta   90.00
_cell.angle_gamma   90.00
#
_symmetry.space_group_name_H-M   'P 1'
#
loop_
_entity.id
_entity.type
_entity.pdbx_description
1 polymer ?
#
loop_
_entity_poly.entity_id
_entity_poly.type
_entity_poly.pdbx_seq_one_letter_code
_entity_poly.pdbx_strand_id
1 'polypeptide(L)'
;MIAGVDVGYRFQNGARGWSAHVQPNFSLLRNSTTSGDETTVQFTTLESEASSVHLPFFVRYTFMDGKIRPFAEAGGNWAMRTNVSYQTTGRFCPDGAACTPIESDDKIKNAEVNRIGALISAGVQIDAGKAVIPITLRVIQDVIRREIDLEPIGGTYRNPRGRLIQLTAGITF
;
A
#
# COMPACT_ATOMS: atom_id res chain seq x y z
N MET A 1 3.68 6.99 -0.14
CA MET A 1 3.35 7.62 1.16
C MET A 1 2.03 7.03 1.66
N ILE A 2 1.91 6.79 2.98
CA ILE A 2 0.67 6.32 3.61
C ILE A 2 0.36 7.25 4.79
N ALA A 3 -0.86 7.78 4.84
CA ALA A 3 -1.35 8.59 5.95
C ALA A 3 -2.74 8.09 6.36
N GLY A 4 -3.03 8.07 7.66
CA GLY A 4 -4.30 7.54 8.15
C GLY A 4 -4.59 7.93 9.59
N VAL A 5 -5.78 7.55 10.03
CA VAL A 5 -6.30 7.79 11.38
C VAL A 5 -6.51 6.43 12.03
N ASP A 6 -6.25 6.30 13.34
CA ASP A 6 -6.61 5.12 14.13
C ASP A 6 -7.72 5.45 15.11
N VAL A 7 -8.86 4.79 14.96
CA VAL A 7 -9.98 4.90 15.90
C VAL A 7 -10.13 3.55 16.59
N GLY A 8 -9.94 3.56 17.91
CA GLY A 8 -9.99 2.36 18.74
C GLY A 8 -11.05 2.45 19.84
N TYR A 9 -11.74 1.33 20.07
CA TYR A 9 -12.60 1.12 21.23
C TYR A 9 -12.00 0.04 22.12
N ARG A 10 -11.79 0.35 23.41
CA ARG A 10 -11.32 -0.62 24.40
C ARG A 10 -12.51 -1.26 25.10
N PHE A 11 -12.52 -2.59 25.16
CA PHE A 11 -13.58 -3.32 25.87
C PHE A 11 -13.37 -3.37 27.38
N GLN A 12 -12.16 -3.05 27.85
CA GLN A 12 -11.73 -3.18 29.24
C GLN A 12 -11.20 -1.84 29.75
N ASN A 13 -11.49 -1.50 31.02
CA ASN A 13 -11.07 -0.26 31.68
C ASN A 13 -9.59 -0.28 32.11
N GLY A 14 -8.70 -0.78 31.25
CA GLY A 14 -7.26 -0.92 31.50
C GLY A 14 -6.42 -0.64 30.25
N ALA A 15 -5.11 -0.51 30.45
CA ALA A 15 -4.16 -0.35 29.34
C ALA A 15 -3.88 -1.68 28.62
N ARG A 16 -3.88 -2.78 29.35
CA ARG A 16 -3.93 -4.16 28.87
C ARG A 16 -5.36 -4.55 28.50
N GLY A 17 -5.49 -5.35 27.44
CA GLY A 17 -6.77 -5.93 27.10
C GLY A 17 -7.11 -5.99 25.63
N TRP A 18 -8.36 -6.38 25.38
CA TRP A 18 -8.95 -6.41 24.06
C TRP A 18 -9.45 -5.02 23.65
N SER A 19 -9.24 -4.70 22.38
CA SER A 19 -9.72 -3.49 21.73
C SER A 19 -10.07 -3.77 20.28
N ALA A 20 -11.07 -3.07 19.75
CA ALA A 20 -11.40 -3.08 18.33
C ALA A 20 -10.94 -1.77 17.71
N HIS A 21 -10.38 -1.85 16.51
CA HIS A 21 -9.77 -0.72 15.84
C HIS A 21 -10.18 -0.68 14.36
N VAL A 22 -10.34 0.54 13.84
CA VAL A 22 -10.50 0.83 12.42
C VAL A 22 -9.48 1.90 12.04
N GLN A 23 -8.70 1.64 10.99
CA GLN A 23 -7.60 2.51 10.60
C GLN A 23 -7.71 2.99 9.13
N PRO A 24 -8.69 3.85 8.79
CA PRO A 24 -8.78 4.39 7.44
C PRO A 24 -7.47 5.09 7.06
N ASN A 25 -6.90 4.70 5.93
CA ASN A 25 -5.68 5.28 5.42
C ASN A 25 -5.73 5.47 3.90
N PHE A 26 -5.03 6.50 3.44
CA PHE A 26 -4.81 6.79 2.03
C PHE A 26 -3.38 6.44 1.68
N SER A 27 -3.20 5.71 0.58
CA SER A 27 -1.89 5.35 0.05
C SER A 27 -1.72 5.94 -1.34
N LEU A 28 -0.55 6.56 -1.53
CA LEU A 28 -0.07 7.04 -2.82
C LEU A 28 1.25 6.33 -3.13
N LEU A 29 1.24 5.51 -4.18
CA LEU A 29 2.42 4.85 -4.71
C LEU A 29 2.85 5.58 -5.98
N ARG A 30 4.09 6.05 -5.99
CA ARG A 30 4.75 6.61 -7.18
C ARG A 30 5.95 5.74 -7.49
N ASN A 31 6.07 5.32 -8.73
CA ASN A 31 7.21 4.55 -9.21
C ASN A 31 7.65 5.11 -10.56
N SER A 32 8.93 5.37 -10.71
CA SER A 32 9.54 5.77 -11.98
C SER A 32 10.55 4.69 -12.36
N THR A 33 10.45 4.18 -13.57
CA THR A 33 11.35 3.16 -14.09
C THR A 33 11.90 3.66 -15.42
N THR A 34 13.21 3.79 -15.48
CA THR A 34 13.92 4.17 -16.69
C THR A 34 14.51 2.92 -17.34
N SER A 35 14.33 2.79 -18.64
CA SER A 35 14.87 1.72 -19.46
C SER A 35 15.70 2.33 -20.58
N GLY A 36 16.94 1.86 -20.71
CA GLY A 36 17.92 2.39 -21.67
C GLY A 36 18.80 3.49 -21.06
N ASP A 37 19.90 3.78 -21.73
CA ASP A 37 20.78 4.90 -21.44
C ASP A 37 20.36 6.07 -22.34
N GLU A 38 20.47 7.31 -21.87
CA GLU A 38 20.14 8.49 -22.69
C GLU A 38 20.91 8.46 -24.01
N THR A 39 22.11 7.89 -24.02
CA THR A 39 22.98 7.80 -25.21
C THR A 39 22.61 6.69 -26.19
N THR A 40 21.66 5.82 -25.85
CA THR A 40 21.28 4.66 -26.69
C THR A 40 20.14 4.96 -27.66
N VAL A 41 20.00 4.10 -28.67
CA VAL A 41 18.96 4.14 -29.73
C VAL A 41 17.54 4.25 -29.17
N GLN A 42 17.30 3.73 -27.97
CA GLN A 42 16.02 3.79 -27.30
C GLN A 42 16.20 4.16 -25.83
N PHE A 43 15.56 5.27 -25.44
CA PHE A 43 15.47 5.71 -24.06
C PHE A 43 13.99 5.87 -23.70
N THR A 44 13.56 5.27 -22.60
CA THR A 44 12.17 5.34 -22.16
C THR A 44 12.08 5.43 -20.65
N THR A 45 11.32 6.41 -20.16
CA THR A 45 10.95 6.58 -18.77
C THR A 45 9.47 6.28 -18.62
N LEU A 46 9.15 5.34 -17.75
CA LEU A 46 7.80 5.01 -17.35
C LEU A 46 7.57 5.53 -15.93
N GLU A 47 6.75 6.55 -15.80
CA GLU A 47 6.24 7.02 -14.52
C GLU A 47 4.85 6.42 -14.27
N SER A 48 4.66 5.86 -13.09
CA SER A 48 3.37 5.30 -12.68
C SER A 48 2.98 5.87 -11.33
N GLU A 49 1.73 6.30 -11.23
CA GLU A 49 1.12 6.75 -9.99
C GLU A 49 -0.15 5.94 -9.73
N ALA A 50 -0.25 5.37 -8.54
CA ALA A 50 -1.41 4.65 -8.09
C ALA A 50 -1.86 5.18 -6.73
N SER A 51 -3.15 5.48 -6.62
CA SER A 51 -3.78 5.88 -5.36
C SER A 51 -4.80 4.84 -4.91
N SER A 52 -4.85 4.61 -3.60
CA SER A 52 -5.82 3.72 -2.99
C SER A 52 -6.23 4.19 -1.61
N VAL A 53 -7.49 3.91 -1.27
CA VAL A 53 -8.04 4.05 0.07
C VAL A 53 -8.09 2.66 0.68
N HIS A 54 -7.57 2.52 1.89
CA HIS A 54 -7.64 1.29 2.67
C HIS A 54 -8.44 1.53 3.94
N LEU A 55 -9.27 0.56 4.29
CA LEU A 55 -10.06 0.50 5.50
C LEU A 55 -9.77 -0.83 6.23
N PRO A 56 -8.60 -0.95 6.88
CA PRO A 56 -8.31 -2.04 7.79
C PRO A 56 -9.15 -1.93 9.07
N PHE A 57 -9.66 -3.08 9.49
CA PHE A 57 -10.38 -3.27 10.74
C PHE A 57 -9.78 -4.49 11.45
N PHE A 58 -9.53 -4.39 12.75
CA PHE A 58 -8.86 -5.46 13.48
C PHE A 58 -9.18 -5.42 14.97
N VAL A 59 -9.01 -6.59 15.58
CA VAL A 59 -9.05 -6.76 17.02
C VAL A 59 -7.61 -6.80 17.52
N ARG A 60 -7.29 -5.95 18.49
CA ARG A 60 -5.99 -5.82 19.13
C ARG A 60 -6.06 -6.37 20.55
N TYR A 61 -5.09 -7.18 20.91
CA TYR A 61 -4.83 -7.57 22.31
C TYR A 61 -3.51 -6.97 22.76
N THR A 62 -3.56 -6.12 23.78
CA THR A 62 -2.39 -5.58 24.47
C THR A 62 -2.01 -6.50 25.63
N PHE A 63 -0.76 -6.94 25.69
CA PHE A 63 -0.34 -8.00 26.63
C PHE A 63 0.03 -7.48 28.02
N MET A 64 0.64 -6.30 28.10
CA MET A 64 1.22 -5.77 29.34
C MET A 64 0.75 -4.35 29.59
N ASP A 65 0.75 -3.98 30.87
CA ASP A 65 0.63 -2.60 31.33
C ASP A 65 2.03 -2.00 31.55
N GLY A 66 2.17 -0.69 31.40
CA GLY A 66 3.43 0.03 31.61
C GLY A 66 3.78 1.02 30.50
N LYS A 67 5.03 1.50 30.50
CA LYS A 67 5.51 2.47 29.50
C LYS A 67 5.69 1.87 28.11
N ILE A 68 6.03 0.59 28.02
CA ILE A 68 6.15 -0.14 26.76
C ILE A 68 5.15 -1.28 26.80
N ARG A 69 4.16 -1.23 25.91
CA ARG A 69 3.04 -2.18 25.89
C ARG A 69 3.04 -2.92 24.56
N PRO A 70 3.55 -4.16 24.52
CA PRO A 70 3.45 -4.98 23.33
C PRO A 70 1.99 -5.36 23.06
N PHE A 71 1.65 -5.48 21.79
CA PHE A 71 0.33 -5.89 21.33
C PHE A 71 0.40 -6.74 20.06
N ALA A 72 -0.66 -7.52 19.83
CA ALA A 72 -0.87 -8.26 18.61
C ALA A 72 -2.29 -7.97 18.07
N GLU A 73 -2.44 -8.01 16.76
CA GLU A 73 -3.70 -7.70 16.08
C GLU A 73 -3.97 -8.71 14.97
N ALA A 74 -5.25 -8.97 14.73
CA ALA A 74 -5.71 -9.73 13.58
C ALA A 74 -7.03 -9.13 13.06
N GLY A 75 -7.23 -9.18 11.75
CA GLY A 75 -8.43 -8.63 11.15
C GLY A 75 -8.47 -8.70 9.63
N GLY A 76 -9.25 -7.80 9.05
CA GLY A 76 -9.43 -7.68 7.61
C GLY A 76 -9.02 -6.31 7.09
N ASN A 77 -8.72 -6.25 5.81
CA ASN A 77 -8.43 -5.02 5.09
C ASN A 77 -9.35 -4.94 3.88
N TRP A 78 -10.08 -3.84 3.75
CA TRP A 78 -10.75 -3.51 2.51
C TRP A 78 -9.97 -2.40 1.80
N ALA A 79 -9.56 -2.61 0.56
CA ALA A 79 -8.83 -1.63 -0.22
C ALA A 79 -9.59 -1.30 -1.50
N MET A 80 -9.80 -0.02 -1.75
CA MET A 80 -10.39 0.50 -2.97
C MET A 80 -9.32 1.29 -3.72
N ARG A 81 -8.99 0.85 -4.92
CA ARG A 81 -8.11 1.59 -5.83
C ARG A 81 -8.91 2.71 -6.49
N THR A 82 -8.43 3.95 -6.36
CA THR A 82 -9.16 5.14 -6.83
C THR A 82 -8.68 5.59 -8.20
N ASN A 83 -7.37 5.70 -8.40
CA ASN A 83 -6.79 6.10 -9.68
C ASN A 83 -5.50 5.34 -9.98
N VAL A 84 -5.27 5.11 -11.27
CA VAL A 84 -3.97 4.69 -11.81
C VAL A 84 -3.66 5.55 -13.02
N SER A 85 -2.47 6.14 -13.07
CA SER A 85 -1.96 6.86 -14.23
C SER A 85 -0.59 6.34 -14.61
N TYR A 86 -0.38 6.22 -15.91
CA TYR A 86 0.88 5.85 -16.53
C TYR A 86 1.29 6.97 -17.47
N GLN A 87 2.49 7.51 -17.27
CA GLN A 87 3.10 8.45 -18.19
C GLN A 87 4.35 7.81 -18.75
N THR A 88 4.38 7.63 -20.06
CA THR A 88 5.55 7.12 -20.78
C THR A 88 6.15 8.26 -21.57
N THR A 89 7.40 8.60 -21.28
CA THR A 89 8.17 9.58 -22.04
C THR A 89 9.44 8.93 -22.55
N GLY A 90 9.98 9.39 -23.68
CA GLY A 90 11.19 8.80 -24.22
C GLY A 90 11.56 9.34 -25.59
N ARG A 91 12.57 8.70 -26.17
CA ARG A 91 12.99 8.95 -27.55
C ARG A 91 13.43 7.66 -28.21
N PHE A 92 13.17 7.59 -29.51
CA PHE A 92 13.66 6.57 -30.40
C PHE A 92 14.51 7.22 -31.50
N CYS A 93 15.79 6.88 -31.58
CA CYS A 93 16.76 7.45 -32.50
C CYS A 93 17.30 6.34 -33.43
N PRO A 94 16.59 6.01 -34.51
CA PRO A 94 17.06 5.01 -35.46
C PRO A 94 18.34 5.50 -36.18
N ASP A 95 19.25 4.56 -36.46
CA ASP A 95 20.53 4.87 -37.12
C ASP A 95 20.31 5.60 -38.45
N GLY A 96 20.92 6.78 -38.58
CA GLY A 96 20.86 7.59 -39.80
C GLY A 96 19.56 8.40 -39.99
N ALA A 97 18.68 8.46 -38.99
CA ALA A 97 17.43 9.23 -39.04
C ALA A 97 17.25 10.13 -37.81
N ALA A 98 16.35 11.10 -37.92
CA ALA A 98 16.03 12.01 -36.81
C ALA A 98 15.33 11.25 -35.67
N CYS A 99 15.66 11.62 -34.43
CA CYS A 99 15.01 11.05 -33.25
C CYS A 99 13.51 11.39 -33.22
N THR A 100 12.69 10.42 -32.84
CA THR A 100 11.25 10.58 -32.65
C THR A 100 10.94 10.57 -31.15
N PRO A 101 10.23 11.58 -30.60
CA PRO A 101 9.79 11.55 -29.21
C PRO A 101 8.71 10.49 -29.01
N ILE A 102 8.74 9.83 -27.85
CA ILE A 102 7.68 8.94 -27.37
C ILE A 102 7.00 9.67 -26.23
N GLU A 103 5.72 9.97 -26.37
CA GLU A 103 4.88 10.53 -25.31
C GLU A 103 3.54 9.79 -25.29
N SER A 104 3.22 9.16 -24.17
CA SER A 104 1.89 8.60 -23.89
C SER A 104 1.48 8.94 -22.47
N ASP A 105 0.26 9.41 -22.28
CA ASP A 105 -0.35 9.65 -20.96
C ASP A 105 -1.65 8.86 -20.89
N ASP A 106 -1.59 7.70 -20.24
CA ASP A 106 -2.73 6.82 -20.05
C ASP A 106 -3.25 6.99 -18.61
N LYS A 107 -4.41 7.64 -18.48
CA LYS A 107 -5.10 7.82 -17.19
C LYS A 107 -6.29 6.88 -17.09
N ILE A 108 -6.15 5.81 -16.33
CA ILE A 108 -7.25 4.92 -15.97
C ILE A 108 -7.92 5.49 -14.71
N LYS A 109 -8.90 6.36 -14.93
CA LYS A 109 -9.80 6.84 -13.87
C LYS A 109 -10.81 5.74 -13.53
N ASN A 110 -11.10 5.55 -12.24
CA ASN A 110 -12.04 4.53 -11.75
C ASN A 110 -11.63 3.09 -12.09
N ALA A 111 -10.35 2.75 -11.91
CA ALA A 111 -9.95 1.35 -11.85
C ALA A 111 -10.50 0.72 -10.56
N GLU A 112 -11.81 0.43 -10.52
CA GLU A 112 -12.55 -0.14 -9.39
C GLU A 112 -12.04 -1.56 -9.07
N VAL A 113 -10.89 -1.62 -8.43
CA VAL A 113 -10.29 -2.86 -7.94
C VAL A 113 -10.48 -2.87 -6.44
N ASN A 114 -11.63 -3.39 -6.03
CA ASN A 114 -11.92 -3.70 -4.62
C ASN A 114 -11.13 -4.94 -4.20
N ARG A 115 -10.18 -4.79 -3.27
CA ARG A 115 -9.42 -5.91 -2.70
C ARG A 115 -9.86 -6.13 -1.27
N ILE A 116 -10.03 -7.40 -0.92
CA ILE A 116 -10.27 -7.84 0.44
C ILE A 116 -9.08 -8.68 0.86
N GLY A 117 -8.44 -8.27 1.96
CA GLY A 117 -7.28 -8.90 2.53
C GLY A 117 -7.55 -9.35 3.97
N ALA A 118 -6.82 -10.36 4.41
CA ALA A 118 -6.64 -10.66 5.82
C ALA A 118 -5.37 -9.95 6.28
N LEU A 119 -5.35 -9.48 7.52
CA LEU A 119 -4.17 -8.86 8.10
C LEU A 119 -3.87 -9.43 9.47
N ILE A 120 -2.58 -9.53 9.75
CA ILE A 120 -2.03 -9.78 11.09
C ILE A 120 -0.98 -8.71 11.37
N SER A 121 -0.93 -8.22 12.59
CA SER A 121 0.09 -7.27 13.02
C SER A 121 0.59 -7.59 14.42
N ALA A 122 1.82 -7.16 14.69
CA ALA A 122 2.37 -7.10 16.03
C ALA A 122 3.12 -5.78 16.20
N GLY A 123 3.16 -5.28 17.42
CA GLY A 123 3.76 -3.98 17.67
C GLY A 123 3.95 -3.66 19.14
N VAL A 124 4.41 -2.45 19.38
CA VAL A 124 4.62 -1.90 20.71
C VAL A 124 4.02 -0.50 20.78
N GLN A 125 3.34 -0.19 21.88
CA GLN A 125 2.92 1.16 22.22
C GLN A 125 3.87 1.72 23.27
N ILE A 126 4.45 2.88 22.99
CA ILE A 126 5.35 3.58 23.91
C ILE A 126 4.58 4.76 24.51
N ASP A 127 4.43 4.76 25.82
CA ASP A 127 3.86 5.87 26.57
C ASP A 127 4.91 6.97 26.75
N ALA A 128 4.65 8.13 26.15
CA ALA A 128 5.45 9.34 26.23
C ALA A 128 4.69 10.44 26.98
N GLY A 129 4.02 10.09 28.08
CA GLY A 129 3.35 11.03 28.99
C GLY A 129 1.91 11.32 28.57
N LYS A 130 1.70 12.36 27.75
CA LYS A 130 0.37 12.72 27.24
C LYS A 130 0.07 12.13 25.85
N ALA A 131 1.06 11.48 25.25
CA ALA A 131 0.94 10.89 23.94
C ALA A 131 1.46 9.45 23.99
N VAL A 132 0.86 8.59 23.19
CA VAL A 132 1.26 7.19 23.02
C VAL A 132 1.69 7.00 21.57
N ILE A 133 2.89 6.46 21.39
CA ILE A 133 3.49 6.22 20.07
C ILE A 133 3.38 4.72 19.76
N PRO A 134 2.39 4.30 18.93
CA PRO A 134 2.34 2.93 18.41
C PRO A 134 3.36 2.74 17.28
N ILE A 135 4.13 1.66 17.37
CA ILE A 135 4.97 1.14 16.29
C ILE A 135 4.45 -0.25 15.93
N THR A 136 4.06 -0.45 14.68
CA THR A 136 3.40 -1.70 14.24
C THR A 136 4.03 -2.25 12.97
N LEU A 137 4.35 -3.54 13.00
CA LEU A 137 4.66 -4.33 11.81
C LEU A 137 3.40 -5.09 11.39
N ARG A 138 2.97 -4.89 10.15
CA ARG A 138 1.75 -5.49 9.60
C ARG A 138 2.06 -6.31 8.37
N VAL A 139 1.42 -7.48 8.28
CA VAL A 139 1.39 -8.31 7.08
C VAL A 139 -0.04 -8.36 6.58
N ILE A 140 -0.24 -7.95 5.33
CA ILE A 140 -1.54 -7.99 4.66
C ILE A 140 -1.43 -9.02 3.53
N GLN A 141 -2.37 -9.95 3.51
CA GLN A 141 -2.48 -10.97 2.46
C GLN A 141 -3.82 -10.83 1.75
N ASP A 142 -3.80 -10.72 0.43
CA ASP A 142 -5.03 -10.72 -0.37
C ASP A 142 -5.75 -12.08 -0.26
N VAL A 143 -7.03 -12.05 0.12
CA VAL A 143 -7.87 -13.26 0.29
C VAL A 143 -8.33 -13.75 -1.08
N ILE A 144 -8.73 -12.82 -1.95
CA ILE A 144 -9.25 -13.13 -3.28
C ILE A 144 -8.09 -13.17 -4.27
N ARG A 145 -7.92 -14.32 -4.94
CA ARG A 145 -7.05 -14.42 -6.12
C ARG A 145 -7.76 -13.72 -7.27
N ARG A 146 -7.16 -12.65 -7.80
CA ARG A 146 -7.62 -12.05 -9.05
C ARG A 146 -6.71 -12.53 -10.17
N GLU A 147 -7.28 -13.25 -11.11
CA GLU A 147 -6.72 -13.46 -12.43
C GLU A 147 -6.90 -12.13 -13.17
N ILE A 148 -5.78 -11.51 -13.56
CA ILE A 148 -5.80 -10.31 -14.40
C ILE A 148 -5.35 -10.82 -15.75
N ASP A 149 -6.31 -10.98 -16.67
CA ASP A 149 -5.98 -11.26 -18.06
C ASP A 149 -5.41 -9.99 -18.67
N LEU A 150 -4.08 -9.94 -18.79
CA LEU A 150 -3.38 -8.92 -19.54
C LEU A 150 -3.32 -9.37 -21.01
N GLU A 151 -4.37 -9.11 -21.78
CA GLU A 151 -4.30 -9.15 -23.25
C GLU A 151 -3.54 -7.90 -23.72
N PRO A 152 -2.20 -8.02 -23.90
CA PRO A 152 -1.71 -8.06 -25.27
C PRO A 152 -0.58 -9.07 -25.53
N ILE A 153 -0.26 -9.99 -24.60
CA ILE A 153 0.92 -10.88 -24.72
C ILE A 153 0.56 -12.37 -24.54
N GLY A 154 -0.57 -12.81 -25.10
CA GLY A 154 -0.82 -14.22 -25.43
C GLY A 154 -0.67 -15.26 -24.30
N GLY A 155 -0.81 -14.85 -23.03
CA GLY A 155 -0.61 -15.74 -21.90
C GLY A 155 -1.45 -15.35 -20.69
N THR A 156 -2.19 -16.32 -20.15
CA THR A 156 -2.85 -16.21 -18.84
C THR A 156 -1.80 -16.08 -17.73
N TYR A 157 -1.59 -14.87 -17.24
CA TYR A 157 -0.65 -14.63 -16.14
C TYR A 157 -1.36 -14.79 -14.80
N ARG A 158 -1.08 -15.90 -14.10
CA ARG A 158 -1.66 -16.16 -12.78
C ARG A 158 -0.95 -15.31 -11.73
N ASN A 159 -1.56 -14.19 -11.34
CA ASN A 159 -0.97 -13.28 -10.36
C ASN A 159 -0.84 -13.99 -8.99
N PRO A 160 0.38 -14.14 -8.42
CA PRO A 160 0.55 -14.75 -7.10
C PRO A 160 -0.20 -13.95 -6.03
N ARG A 161 -0.61 -14.62 -4.94
CA ARG A 161 -1.24 -13.95 -3.79
C ARG A 161 -0.33 -12.83 -3.30
N GLY A 162 -0.76 -11.58 -3.46
CA GLY A 162 -0.03 -10.41 -3.00
C GLY A 162 0.16 -10.48 -1.48
N ARG A 163 1.40 -10.34 -1.03
CA ARG A 163 1.75 -10.12 0.37
C ARG A 163 2.37 -8.74 0.49
N LEU A 164 1.78 -7.90 1.33
CA LEU A 164 2.30 -6.58 1.65
C LEU A 164 2.80 -6.59 3.09
N ILE A 165 4.05 -6.17 3.28
CA ILE A 165 4.64 -5.93 4.61
C ILE A 165 4.68 -4.43 4.80
N GLN A 166 4.10 -3.93 5.88
CA GLN A 166 3.99 -2.51 6.17
C GLN A 166 4.51 -2.24 7.58
N LEU A 167 5.42 -1.28 7.69
CA LEU A 167 5.83 -0.70 8.97
C LEU A 167 5.08 0.62 9.16
N THR A 168 4.47 0.80 10.32
CA THR A 168 3.74 2.02 10.67
C THR A 168 4.18 2.56 12.01
N ALA A 169 4.28 3.88 12.09
CA ALA A 169 4.46 4.61 13.34
C ALA A 169 3.40 5.72 13.38
N GLY A 170 2.88 6.02 14.56
CA GLY A 170 1.85 7.04 14.74
C GLY A 170 1.94 7.73 16.09
N ILE A 171 0.97 8.62 16.35
CA ILE A 171 0.80 9.31 17.62
C ILE A 171 -0.67 9.21 17.98
N THR A 172 -0.95 8.81 19.22
CA THR A 172 -2.29 8.71 19.81
C THR A 172 -2.33 9.54 21.09
N PHE A 173 -3.48 10.14 21.39
CA PHE A 173 -3.71 11.01 22.54
C PHE A 173 -4.73 10.38 23.49
#